data_AF-A0A132A9R0-F1
#
_entry.id   AF-A0A132A9R0-F1
#
_cell.length_a   1.000
_cell.length_b   1.000
_cell.length_c   1.000
_cell.angle_alpha   90.00
_cell.angle_beta   90.00
_cell.angle_gamma   90.00
#
_symmetry.space_group_name_H-M   'P 1'
#
loop_
_entity.id
_entity.type
_entity.pdbx_description
1 polymer ?
#
loop_
_entity_poly.entity_id
_entity_poly.type
_entity_poly.pdbx_seq_one_letter_code
_entity_poly.pdbx_strand_id
1 'polypeptide(L)'
;MKNSTLRIGHRLLRITTDVVSSSYASSLLRLLSKQIHTQSRLDKFITNTELIHKTIFYGRSAYYKRPNDARVPSNKEFGVTLLQKSQQNGTEAAENDLNVTMDRNQTISKAMKIYLERARDHKIFLSELNEEFVVGRRHLANMMGVSSLDDFTQEDINNAIRYLMPAGLFDPRARPIMKPPSEIYPSIKEAQFGHDGRPFHTFFYTGRANFYQTCHELENQINHLKEYEHMQQQRGIFDPPKNSSLYGDDTEWLSINELGKLFVEKINEEKFEALLAALQRLADHPYSKLSKDFLMRFRKPIPKAIESMQIPSLKFDENDRPYIEAQGRRKHCLAFVTVRGNGTGLVSINGKDIRYFDFIKDRLN
;
A
#
# COMPACT_ATOMS: atom_id res chain seq x y z
N MET A 1 -3.99 -56.82 -18.76
CA MET A 1 -3.56 -55.41 -18.85
C MET A 1 -4.75 -54.58 -19.31
N LYS A 2 -5.31 -53.72 -18.46
CA LYS A 2 -6.40 -52.80 -18.84
C LYS A 2 -5.84 -51.39 -18.92
N ASN A 3 -5.77 -50.83 -20.12
CA ASN A 3 -5.38 -49.44 -20.34
C ASN A 3 -6.59 -48.54 -20.08
N SER A 4 -6.56 -47.74 -19.04
CA SER A 4 -7.55 -46.69 -18.79
C SER A 4 -6.93 -45.32 -19.05
N THR A 5 -7.42 -44.62 -20.09
CA THR A 5 -7.07 -43.24 -20.39
C THR A 5 -8.07 -42.29 -19.74
N LEU A 6 -7.59 -41.35 -18.92
CA LEU A 6 -8.38 -40.29 -18.31
C LEU A 6 -8.05 -38.95 -18.99
N ARG A 7 -9.08 -38.21 -19.42
CA ARG A 7 -8.96 -36.93 -20.13
C ARG A 7 -9.27 -35.79 -19.15
N ILE A 8 -8.32 -34.88 -18.95
CA ILE A 8 -8.53 -33.62 -18.21
C ILE A 8 -7.99 -32.49 -19.09
N GLY A 9 -8.87 -31.71 -19.71
CA GLY A 9 -8.49 -30.62 -20.62
C GLY A 9 -7.65 -31.04 -21.83
N HIS A 10 -6.75 -30.17 -22.28
CA HIS A 10 -5.97 -30.31 -23.53
C HIS A 10 -4.65 -31.12 -23.42
N ARG A 11 -4.38 -31.84 -22.32
CA ARG A 11 -3.18 -32.70 -22.18
C ARG A 11 -3.54 -34.14 -21.84
N LEU A 12 -2.98 -35.09 -22.61
CA LEU A 12 -3.10 -36.53 -22.38
C LEU A 12 -1.90 -37.03 -21.57
N LEU A 13 -2.15 -37.62 -20.40
CA LEU A 13 -1.14 -38.37 -19.64
C LEU A 13 -1.48 -39.87 -19.68
N ARG A 14 -0.52 -40.69 -20.11
CA ARG A 14 -0.58 -42.16 -20.03
C ARG A 14 0.18 -42.60 -18.79
N ILE A 15 -0.48 -43.35 -17.91
CA ILE A 15 0.15 -43.98 -16.75
C ILE A 15 0.10 -45.49 -16.97
N THR A 16 1.27 -46.13 -17.05
CA THR A 16 1.42 -47.59 -17.03
C THR A 16 1.65 -48.04 -15.60
N THR A 17 0.76 -48.86 -15.04
CA THR A 17 0.91 -49.39 -13.67
C THR A 17 1.41 -50.83 -13.71
N ASP A 18 2.64 -51.05 -13.25
CA ASP A 18 3.15 -52.37 -12.89
C ASP A 18 2.84 -52.71 -11.42
N VAL A 19 2.80 -54.02 -11.18
CA VAL A 19 2.22 -54.74 -10.03
C VAL A 19 2.84 -54.32 -8.69
N VAL A 20 2.05 -53.65 -7.83
CA VAL A 20 2.30 -53.55 -6.38
C VAL A 20 0.97 -53.66 -5.63
N SER A 21 0.90 -54.65 -4.72
CA SER A 21 -0.13 -54.97 -3.71
C SER A 21 -1.44 -54.15 -3.70
N SER A 22 -2.54 -54.85 -3.99
CA SER A 22 -3.94 -54.38 -4.04
C SER A 22 -4.43 -53.55 -2.83
N SER A 23 -3.85 -53.74 -1.64
CA SER A 23 -4.20 -53.00 -0.41
C SER A 23 -3.82 -51.51 -0.51
N TYR A 24 -2.56 -51.20 -0.86
CA TYR A 24 -2.04 -49.83 -0.88
C TYR A 24 -2.60 -49.01 -2.05
N ALA A 25 -2.89 -49.64 -3.18
CA ALA A 25 -3.54 -48.98 -4.32
C ALA A 25 -4.97 -48.53 -3.98
N SER A 26 -5.72 -49.30 -3.17
CA SER A 26 -7.06 -48.94 -2.71
C SER A 26 -7.02 -47.78 -1.69
N SER A 27 -6.02 -47.77 -0.81
CA SER A 27 -5.77 -46.68 0.14
C SER A 27 -5.41 -45.37 -0.56
N LEU A 28 -4.55 -45.43 -1.59
CA LEU A 28 -4.17 -44.27 -2.40
C LEU A 28 -5.33 -43.76 -3.25
N LEU A 29 -6.16 -44.64 -3.84
CA LEU A 29 -7.38 -44.26 -4.54
C LEU A 29 -8.41 -43.62 -3.60
N ARG A 30 -8.53 -44.08 -2.35
CA ARG A 30 -9.38 -43.42 -1.32
C ARG A 30 -8.84 -42.08 -0.86
N LEU A 31 -7.52 -41.92 -0.77
CA LEU A 31 -6.90 -40.65 -0.43
C LEU A 31 -7.07 -39.64 -1.57
N LEU A 32 -6.83 -40.06 -2.81
CA LEU A 32 -7.03 -39.22 -4.00
C LEU A 32 -8.51 -38.88 -4.20
N SER A 33 -9.44 -39.81 -3.98
CA SER A 33 -10.88 -39.50 -4.08
C SER A 33 -11.36 -38.56 -2.97
N LYS A 34 -10.83 -38.69 -1.73
CA LYS A 34 -11.05 -37.71 -0.67
C LYS A 34 -10.48 -36.34 -1.02
N GLN A 35 -9.30 -36.29 -1.64
CA GLN A 35 -8.64 -35.05 -2.03
C GLN A 35 -9.39 -34.32 -3.17
N ILE A 36 -9.92 -35.09 -4.14
CA ILE A 36 -10.80 -34.58 -5.20
C ILE A 36 -12.15 -34.13 -4.62
N HIS A 37 -12.70 -34.83 -3.63
CA HIS A 37 -13.95 -34.41 -2.97
C HIS A 37 -13.78 -33.18 -2.07
N THR A 38 -12.60 -32.99 -1.48
CA THR A 38 -12.25 -31.75 -0.76
C THR A 38 -12.00 -30.58 -1.73
N GLN A 39 -11.38 -30.82 -2.89
CA GLN A 39 -11.25 -29.78 -3.92
C GLN A 39 -12.59 -29.42 -4.56
N SER A 40 -13.48 -30.39 -4.84
CA SER A 40 -14.82 -30.08 -5.34
C SER A 40 -15.72 -29.38 -4.31
N ARG A 41 -15.38 -29.44 -3.01
CA ARG A 41 -16.01 -28.64 -1.96
C ARG A 41 -15.41 -27.24 -1.83
N LEU A 42 -14.14 -27.05 -2.20
CA LEU A 42 -13.49 -25.74 -2.28
C LEU A 42 -13.85 -25.00 -3.59
N ASP A 43 -14.12 -25.73 -4.68
CA ASP A 43 -14.51 -25.18 -5.99
C ASP A 43 -16.00 -24.83 -6.09
N LYS A 44 -16.79 -25.08 -5.03
CA LYS A 44 -18.04 -24.34 -4.81
C LYS A 44 -17.72 -22.99 -4.20
N PHE A 45 -16.95 -22.18 -4.94
CA PHE A 45 -16.93 -20.74 -4.73
C PHE A 45 -18.35 -20.25 -4.94
N ILE A 46 -18.98 -19.92 -3.81
CA ILE A 46 -20.17 -19.10 -3.73
C ILE A 46 -19.91 -17.90 -4.63
N THR A 47 -20.59 -17.85 -5.78
CA THR A 47 -20.55 -16.66 -6.63
C THR A 47 -20.99 -15.48 -5.76
N ASN A 48 -20.27 -14.36 -5.85
CA ASN A 48 -20.48 -13.18 -5.02
C ASN A 48 -21.95 -12.68 -5.01
N THR A 49 -22.78 -13.14 -5.93
CA THR A 49 -24.24 -12.92 -5.98
C THR A 49 -25.03 -13.65 -4.87
N GLU A 50 -24.65 -14.85 -4.44
CA GLU A 50 -25.38 -15.59 -3.39
C GLU A 50 -25.04 -15.11 -1.97
N LEU A 51 -23.82 -14.61 -1.75
CA LEU A 51 -23.42 -13.97 -0.49
C LEU A 51 -24.14 -12.64 -0.28
N ILE A 52 -24.39 -11.89 -1.35
CA ILE A 52 -25.19 -10.66 -1.31
C ILE A 52 -26.66 -10.99 -0.96
N HIS A 53 -27.21 -12.09 -1.48
CA HIS A 53 -28.62 -12.41 -1.22
C HIS A 53 -28.89 -12.95 0.20
N LYS A 54 -27.90 -13.60 0.85
CA LYS A 54 -28.04 -14.11 2.24
C LYS A 54 -27.61 -13.14 3.33
N THR A 55 -26.73 -12.17 3.04
CA THR A 55 -26.38 -11.10 4.01
C THR A 55 -27.39 -9.96 4.05
N ILE A 56 -28.26 -9.85 3.04
CA ILE A 56 -29.32 -8.82 3.02
C ILE A 56 -30.54 -9.18 3.90
N PHE A 57 -30.73 -10.45 4.29
CA PHE A 57 -31.97 -10.89 4.94
C PHE A 57 -31.95 -11.09 6.47
N TYR A 58 -30.78 -11.07 7.12
CA TYR A 58 -30.71 -11.14 8.59
C TYR A 58 -29.62 -10.19 9.09
N GLY A 59 -29.99 -8.92 9.31
CA GLY A 59 -29.06 -7.93 9.85
C GLY A 59 -29.45 -6.46 9.65
N ARG A 60 -30.47 -6.15 8.84
CA ARG A 60 -31.08 -4.81 8.82
C ARG A 60 -32.30 -4.79 9.73
N SER A 61 -32.13 -4.27 10.94
CA SER A 61 -33.24 -3.64 11.66
C SER A 61 -33.81 -2.55 10.74
N ALA A 62 -34.98 -2.83 10.19
CA ALA A 62 -35.65 -2.01 9.20
C ALA A 62 -36.35 -0.83 9.87
N TYR A 63 -35.59 0.20 10.25
CA TYR A 63 -36.13 1.56 10.34
C TYR A 63 -35.96 2.23 8.98
N TYR A 64 -36.74 1.80 7.98
CA TYR A 64 -36.96 2.62 6.81
C TYR A 64 -37.84 3.80 7.24
N LYS A 65 -37.30 5.01 7.14
CA LYS A 65 -38.04 6.28 7.30
C LYS A 65 -39.32 6.22 6.46
N ARG A 66 -40.48 6.26 7.13
CA ARG A 66 -41.73 6.63 6.45
C ARG A 66 -41.63 8.10 6.06
N PRO A 67 -42.14 8.53 4.90
CA PRO A 67 -41.86 9.87 4.37
C PRO A 67 -42.34 11.07 5.22
N ASN A 68 -43.05 10.87 6.34
CA ASN A 68 -43.60 11.93 7.20
C ASN A 68 -43.77 11.48 8.67
N ASP A 69 -42.70 11.07 9.35
CA ASP A 69 -42.76 10.74 10.79
C ASP A 69 -42.21 11.91 11.64
N ALA A 70 -43.05 12.56 12.43
CA ALA A 70 -42.73 13.77 13.19
C ALA A 70 -41.88 13.52 14.46
N ARG A 71 -41.61 12.25 14.80
CA ARG A 71 -40.91 11.87 16.05
C ARG A 71 -39.40 11.64 15.89
N VAL A 72 -38.85 11.71 14.68
CA VAL A 72 -37.42 11.50 14.43
C VAL A 72 -36.85 12.72 13.68
N PRO A 73 -36.03 13.56 14.34
CA PRO A 73 -35.40 14.69 13.66
C PRO A 73 -34.51 14.21 12.51
N SER A 74 -34.48 14.98 11.43
CA SER A 74 -33.58 14.73 10.30
C SER A 74 -32.13 14.87 10.74
N ASN A 75 -31.24 13.95 10.34
CA ASN A 75 -29.78 14.04 10.60
C ASN A 75 -29.11 15.30 10.00
N LYS A 76 -29.86 16.22 9.38
CA LYS A 76 -29.40 17.56 9.03
C LYS A 76 -29.29 18.51 10.23
N GLU A 77 -29.90 18.19 11.37
CA GLU A 77 -30.00 19.13 12.51
C GLU A 77 -29.08 18.81 13.69
N PHE A 78 -28.42 17.64 13.71
CA PHE A 78 -27.65 17.19 14.88
C PHE A 78 -26.23 17.79 15.01
N GLY A 79 -25.92 18.86 14.26
CA GLY A 79 -24.65 19.59 14.40
C GLY A 79 -24.71 21.09 14.08
N VAL A 80 -25.87 21.63 13.70
CA VAL A 80 -25.96 23.00 13.14
C VAL A 80 -26.37 24.05 14.18
N THR A 81 -26.88 23.66 15.35
CA THR A 81 -27.46 24.61 16.31
C THR A 81 -26.48 25.31 17.24
N LEU A 82 -25.18 24.98 17.23
CA LEU A 82 -24.17 25.70 18.01
C LEU A 82 -23.18 26.55 17.17
N LEU A 83 -23.23 26.47 15.84
CA LEU A 83 -22.32 27.22 14.94
C LEU A 83 -22.99 28.35 14.15
N GLN A 84 -24.32 28.48 14.20
CA GLN A 84 -25.02 29.60 13.54
C GLN A 84 -24.90 30.94 14.28
N LYS A 85 -24.26 30.99 15.46
CA LYS A 85 -24.10 32.23 16.23
C LYS A 85 -22.71 32.88 16.12
N SER A 86 -21.72 32.18 15.54
CA SER A 86 -20.35 32.68 15.40
C SER A 86 -19.91 32.91 13.94
N GLN A 87 -20.68 32.46 12.96
CA GLN A 87 -20.41 32.67 11.53
C GLN A 87 -21.36 33.72 10.94
N GLN A 88 -21.11 34.99 11.27
CA GLN A 88 -21.56 36.11 10.43
C GLN A 88 -20.43 37.06 10.02
N ASN A 89 -19.20 36.89 10.54
CA ASN A 89 -18.14 37.90 10.35
C ASN A 89 -16.83 37.35 9.74
N GLY A 90 -16.82 36.17 9.09
CA GLY A 90 -15.56 35.56 8.63
C GLY A 90 -15.55 34.89 7.25
N THR A 91 -16.70 34.61 6.66
CA THR A 91 -16.82 33.80 5.43
C THR A 91 -16.89 34.62 4.14
N GLU A 92 -16.85 35.95 4.20
CA GLU A 92 -16.98 36.80 3.00
C GLU A 92 -15.71 36.84 2.13
N ALA A 93 -14.54 36.47 2.67
CA ALA A 93 -13.27 36.57 1.93
C ALA A 93 -12.99 35.37 1.01
N ALA A 94 -13.47 34.17 1.34
CA ALA A 94 -13.21 32.95 0.55
C ALA A 94 -14.27 32.68 -0.54
N GLU A 95 -15.47 33.25 -0.41
CA GLU A 95 -16.53 33.13 -1.43
C GLU A 95 -16.27 33.99 -2.67
N ASN A 96 -15.41 35.02 -2.57
CA ASN A 96 -15.22 36.01 -3.62
C ASN A 96 -14.27 35.58 -4.75
N ASP A 97 -13.32 34.66 -4.51
CA ASP A 97 -12.35 34.23 -5.54
C ASP A 97 -12.85 33.07 -6.43
N LEU A 98 -13.97 32.42 -6.08
CA LEU A 98 -14.56 31.32 -6.86
C LEU A 98 -15.80 31.71 -7.66
N ASN A 99 -16.31 32.93 -7.49
CA ASN A 99 -17.38 33.50 -8.30
C ASN A 99 -16.84 34.08 -9.61
N VAL A 100 -16.16 33.24 -10.40
CA VAL A 100 -15.92 33.51 -11.81
C VAL A 100 -17.29 33.50 -12.51
N THR A 101 -17.77 34.71 -12.82
CA THR A 101 -18.82 35.06 -13.79
C THR A 101 -19.65 33.88 -14.31
N MET A 102 -20.77 33.61 -13.65
CA MET A 102 -21.82 32.76 -14.18
C MET A 102 -22.40 33.43 -15.43
N ASP A 103 -21.91 33.06 -16.62
CA ASP A 103 -22.60 33.38 -17.87
C ASP A 103 -23.95 32.66 -17.87
N ARG A 104 -25.01 33.43 -17.63
CA ARG A 104 -26.39 32.97 -17.42
C ARG A 104 -27.02 32.22 -18.61
N ASN A 105 -26.28 32.03 -19.70
CA ASN A 105 -26.81 31.57 -21.00
C ASN A 105 -26.36 30.17 -21.43
N GLN A 106 -25.65 29.41 -20.59
CA GLN A 106 -25.20 28.06 -20.98
C GLN A 106 -26.07 26.97 -20.34
N THR A 107 -26.79 26.23 -21.18
CA THR A 107 -27.62 25.08 -20.78
C THR A 107 -26.73 23.87 -20.47
N ILE A 108 -26.22 23.83 -19.25
CA ILE A 108 -25.39 22.72 -18.78
C ILE A 108 -26.24 21.45 -18.65
N SER A 109 -25.72 20.32 -19.14
CA SER A 109 -26.34 19.00 -18.94
C SER A 109 -26.51 18.68 -17.45
N LYS A 110 -27.64 18.07 -17.07
CA LYS A 110 -27.91 17.68 -15.67
C LYS A 110 -26.79 16.84 -15.06
N ALA A 111 -26.20 15.92 -15.83
CA ALA A 111 -25.10 15.08 -15.38
C ALA A 111 -23.84 15.91 -15.06
N MET A 112 -23.59 16.93 -15.87
CA MET A 112 -22.45 17.84 -15.74
C MET A 112 -22.59 18.74 -14.51
N LYS A 113 -23.81 19.25 -14.25
CA LYS A 113 -24.13 20.01 -13.03
C LYS A 113 -23.89 19.18 -11.77
N ILE A 114 -24.39 17.94 -11.72
CA ILE A 114 -24.20 17.03 -10.58
C ILE A 114 -22.71 16.73 -10.35
N TYR A 115 -21.93 16.58 -11.42
CA TYR A 115 -20.50 16.34 -11.31
C TYR A 115 -19.76 17.54 -10.69
N LEU A 116 -20.07 18.77 -11.14
CA LEU A 116 -19.48 20.00 -10.60
C LEU A 116 -19.89 20.24 -9.14
N GLU A 117 -21.16 20.03 -8.81
CA GLU A 117 -21.67 20.10 -7.43
C GLU A 117 -20.91 19.10 -6.54
N ARG A 118 -20.79 17.84 -6.95
CA ARG A 118 -20.03 16.83 -6.20
C ARG A 118 -18.57 17.23 -5.97
N ALA A 119 -17.90 17.79 -6.97
CA ALA A 119 -16.52 18.23 -6.83
C ALA A 119 -16.39 19.42 -5.87
N ARG A 120 -17.34 20.36 -5.91
CA ARG A 120 -17.41 21.50 -4.98
C ARG A 120 -17.68 21.03 -3.56
N ASP A 121 -18.70 20.21 -3.36
CA ASP A 121 -19.08 19.67 -2.06
C ASP A 121 -17.92 18.92 -1.41
N HIS A 122 -17.15 18.15 -2.19
CA HIS A 122 -15.96 17.46 -1.70
C HIS A 122 -14.85 18.42 -1.27
N LYS A 123 -14.63 19.53 -2.00
CA LYS A 123 -13.65 20.55 -1.62
C LYS A 123 -14.06 21.25 -0.31
N ILE A 124 -15.33 21.63 -0.20
CA ILE A 124 -15.89 22.24 1.01
C ILE A 124 -15.73 21.28 2.20
N PHE A 125 -16.15 20.03 2.03
CA PHE A 125 -16.03 18.98 3.05
C PHE A 125 -14.59 18.80 3.54
N LEU A 126 -13.60 18.75 2.64
CA LEU A 126 -12.19 18.64 3.03
C LEU A 126 -11.69 19.90 3.75
N SER A 127 -12.16 21.09 3.37
CA SER A 127 -11.82 22.34 4.04
C SER A 127 -12.32 22.36 5.48
N GLU A 128 -13.61 22.05 5.67
CA GLU A 128 -14.25 21.96 6.99
C GLU A 128 -13.51 20.98 7.90
N LEU A 129 -13.20 19.78 7.40
CA LEU A 129 -12.45 18.79 8.18
C LEU A 129 -11.03 19.22 8.53
N ASN A 130 -10.38 20.02 7.68
CA ASN A 130 -9.05 20.55 8.00
C ASN A 130 -9.14 21.57 9.15
N GLU A 131 -10.16 22.43 9.14
CA GLU A 131 -10.42 23.38 10.22
C GLU A 131 -10.72 22.64 11.54
N GLU A 132 -11.59 21.62 11.49
CA GLU A 132 -11.88 20.76 12.64
C GLU A 132 -10.63 20.05 13.17
N PHE A 133 -9.76 19.55 12.28
CA PHE A 133 -8.49 18.93 12.67
C PHE A 133 -7.56 19.91 13.38
N VAL A 134 -7.44 21.16 12.90
CA VAL A 134 -6.62 22.20 13.53
C VAL A 134 -7.16 22.57 14.91
N VAL A 135 -8.48 22.73 15.04
CA VAL A 135 -9.14 23.00 16.32
C VAL A 135 -8.96 21.82 17.29
N GLY A 136 -9.20 20.60 16.82
CA GLY A 136 -9.00 19.38 17.60
C GLY A 136 -7.55 19.21 18.06
N ARG A 137 -6.58 19.55 17.21
CA ARG A 137 -5.15 19.49 17.55
C ARG A 137 -4.81 20.43 18.71
N ARG A 138 -5.36 21.65 18.71
CA ARG A 138 -5.21 22.61 19.81
C ARG A 138 -5.84 22.10 21.11
N HIS A 139 -7.03 21.52 21.03
CA HIS A 139 -7.68 20.93 22.21
C HIS A 139 -6.91 19.74 22.78
N LEU A 140 -6.37 18.88 21.91
CA LEU A 140 -5.56 17.75 22.33
C LEU A 140 -4.27 18.22 23.03
N ALA A 141 -3.60 19.24 22.48
CA ALA A 141 -2.42 19.83 23.12
C ALA A 141 -2.76 20.39 24.52
N ASN A 142 -3.89 21.10 24.65
CA ASN A 142 -4.36 21.61 25.95
C ASN A 142 -4.66 20.48 26.95
N MET A 143 -5.30 19.39 26.53
CA MET A 143 -5.58 18.24 27.39
C MET A 143 -4.30 17.54 27.86
N MET A 144 -3.28 17.48 27.01
CA MET A 144 -1.98 16.89 27.34
C MET A 144 -1.04 17.84 28.10
N GLY A 145 -1.44 19.09 28.30
CA GLY A 145 -0.65 20.10 29.02
C GLY A 145 0.59 20.58 28.25
N VAL A 146 0.63 20.42 26.93
CA VAL A 146 1.74 20.87 26.08
C VAL A 146 1.59 22.37 25.81
N SER A 147 2.64 23.15 26.08
CA SER A 147 2.57 24.63 26.07
C SER A 147 2.63 25.27 24.67
N SER A 148 3.13 24.54 23.66
CA SER A 148 3.36 25.04 22.29
C SER A 148 2.73 24.09 21.26
N LEU A 149 1.99 24.66 20.29
CA LEU A 149 1.39 23.89 19.19
C LEU A 149 2.43 23.42 18.18
N ASP A 150 3.53 24.17 18.04
CA ASP A 150 4.56 23.92 17.03
C ASP A 150 5.37 22.65 17.33
N ASP A 151 5.58 22.36 18.62
CA ASP A 151 6.27 21.15 19.08
C ASP A 151 5.38 19.90 19.02
N PHE A 152 4.07 20.07 18.83
CA PHE A 152 3.11 18.97 18.89
C PHE A 152 3.07 18.22 17.56
N THR A 153 3.89 17.16 17.45
CA THR A 153 4.05 16.36 16.23
C THR A 153 2.93 15.32 16.06
N GLN A 154 2.85 14.69 14.88
CA GLN A 154 1.88 13.61 14.64
C GLN A 154 2.15 12.37 15.51
N GLU A 155 3.39 12.15 15.95
CA GLU A 155 3.72 11.05 16.87
C GLU A 155 3.14 11.32 18.27
N ASP A 156 3.21 12.56 18.73
CA ASP A 156 2.64 12.98 20.01
C ASP A 156 1.12 12.89 19.99
N ILE A 157 0.47 13.26 18.87
CA ILE A 157 -0.97 13.05 18.65
C ILE A 157 -1.32 11.56 18.78
N ASN A 158 -0.57 10.68 18.12
CA ASN A 158 -0.81 9.24 18.16
C ASN A 158 -0.63 8.68 19.59
N ASN A 159 0.38 9.14 20.31
CA ASN A 159 0.65 8.73 21.70
C ASN A 159 -0.46 9.22 22.64
N ALA A 160 -0.88 10.47 22.52
CA ALA A 160 -1.97 11.06 23.28
C ALA A 160 -3.29 10.29 23.06
N ILE A 161 -3.62 9.96 21.81
CA ILE A 161 -4.81 9.18 21.47
C ILE A 161 -4.74 7.76 22.04
N ARG A 162 -3.58 7.12 21.94
CA ARG A 162 -3.38 5.79 22.51
C ARG A 162 -3.59 5.78 24.03
N TYR A 163 -3.23 6.87 24.70
CA TYR A 163 -3.43 7.04 26.14
C TYR A 163 -4.88 7.36 26.49
N LEU A 164 -5.50 8.35 25.84
CA LEU A 164 -6.86 8.81 26.13
C LEU A 164 -7.94 7.79 25.71
N MET A 165 -7.71 7.10 24.58
CA MET A 165 -8.65 6.13 24.00
C MET A 165 -7.94 4.79 23.74
N PRO A 166 -7.62 4.02 24.80
CA PRO A 166 -6.90 2.76 24.66
C PRO A 166 -7.75 1.71 23.95
N ALA A 167 -7.29 1.22 22.80
CA ALA A 167 -7.93 0.16 22.04
C ALA A 167 -7.05 -1.09 21.99
N GLY A 168 -7.60 -2.23 22.43
CA GLY A 168 -6.95 -3.56 22.40
C GLY A 168 -7.05 -4.30 21.07
N LEU A 169 -7.44 -3.61 19.99
CA LEU A 169 -7.62 -4.22 18.66
C LEU A 169 -6.26 -4.63 18.06
N PHE A 170 -6.16 -5.87 17.57
CA PHE A 170 -4.94 -6.37 16.94
C PHE A 170 -4.61 -5.62 15.65
N ASP A 171 -5.61 -5.32 14.82
CA ASP A 171 -5.44 -4.54 13.60
C ASP A 171 -5.23 -3.05 13.92
N PRO A 172 -4.07 -2.45 13.57
CA PRO A 172 -3.83 -1.03 13.77
C PRO A 172 -4.81 -0.12 13.02
N ARG A 173 -5.35 -0.56 11.88
CA ARG A 173 -6.29 0.24 11.07
C ARG A 173 -7.66 0.40 11.72
N ALA A 174 -8.02 -0.51 12.62
CA ALA A 174 -9.28 -0.48 13.35
C ALA A 174 -9.22 0.37 14.64
N ARG A 175 -8.03 0.85 15.02
CA ARG A 175 -7.84 1.65 16.23
C ARG A 175 -8.28 3.11 16.00
N PRO A 176 -8.62 3.85 17.06
CA PRO A 176 -8.84 5.29 16.96
C PRO A 176 -7.59 5.99 16.38
N ILE A 177 -7.80 6.83 15.38
CA ILE A 177 -6.75 7.62 14.72
C ILE A 177 -7.22 9.06 14.53
N MET A 178 -6.31 10.01 14.62
CA MET A 178 -6.52 11.40 14.25
C MET A 178 -5.35 11.82 13.37
N LYS A 179 -5.64 12.12 12.11
CA LYS A 179 -4.66 12.49 11.10
C LYS A 179 -5.22 13.59 10.22
N PRO A 180 -4.38 14.30 9.47
CA PRO A 180 -4.86 15.24 8.46
C PRO A 180 -5.85 14.56 7.50
N PRO A 181 -6.96 15.23 7.13
CA PRO A 181 -7.96 14.71 6.21
C PRO A 181 -7.38 14.15 4.90
N SER A 182 -6.33 14.78 4.37
CA SER A 182 -5.63 14.36 3.14
C SER A 182 -5.04 12.95 3.21
N GLU A 183 -4.72 12.43 4.39
CA GLU A 183 -4.21 11.05 4.57
C GLU A 183 -5.33 10.02 4.76
N ILE A 184 -6.48 10.45 5.32
CA ILE A 184 -7.59 9.57 5.68
C ILE A 184 -8.50 9.36 4.47
N TYR A 185 -8.86 10.45 3.80
CA TYR A 185 -9.78 10.42 2.68
C TYR A 185 -9.02 10.16 1.38
N PRO A 186 -9.57 9.33 0.47
CA PRO A 186 -8.94 9.10 -0.81
C PRO A 186 -8.93 10.40 -1.63
N SER A 187 -7.82 10.67 -2.31
CA SER A 187 -7.75 11.75 -3.29
C SER A 187 -8.75 11.48 -4.42
N ILE A 188 -9.67 12.41 -4.66
CA ILE A 188 -10.60 12.36 -5.79
C ILE A 188 -10.10 13.34 -6.85
N LYS A 189 -10.28 12.99 -8.12
CA LYS A 189 -9.97 13.93 -9.21
C LYS A 189 -10.78 15.21 -9.07
N GLU A 190 -10.14 16.32 -9.37
CA GLU A 190 -10.83 17.58 -9.49
C GLU A 190 -11.80 17.61 -10.68
N ALA A 191 -12.61 18.66 -10.74
CA ALA A 191 -13.46 18.89 -11.89
C ALA A 191 -12.60 19.00 -13.17
N GLN A 192 -12.92 18.19 -14.19
CA GLN A 192 -12.13 18.10 -15.41
C GLN A 192 -12.58 19.08 -16.51
N PHE A 193 -13.67 19.81 -16.28
CA PHE A 193 -14.26 20.80 -17.16
C PHE A 193 -14.89 21.92 -16.34
N GLY A 194 -15.03 23.10 -16.95
CA GLY A 194 -15.70 24.26 -16.35
C GLY A 194 -17.21 24.24 -16.53
N HIS A 195 -17.85 25.37 -16.22
CA HIS A 195 -19.27 25.58 -16.52
C HIS A 195 -19.57 25.61 -18.02
N ASP A 196 -18.56 25.93 -18.84
CA ASP A 196 -18.57 25.87 -20.30
C ASP A 196 -18.65 24.46 -20.88
N GLY A 197 -18.38 23.44 -20.06
CA GLY A 197 -18.35 22.04 -20.49
C GLY A 197 -17.15 21.68 -21.34
N ARG A 198 -16.20 22.60 -21.50
CA ARG A 198 -14.95 22.33 -22.19
C ARG A 198 -14.01 21.61 -21.23
N PRO A 199 -13.49 20.42 -21.59
CA PRO A 199 -12.47 19.78 -20.78
C PRO A 199 -11.19 20.61 -20.72
N PHE A 200 -10.57 20.66 -19.54
CA PHE A 200 -9.27 21.33 -19.34
C PHE A 200 -8.12 20.57 -20.00
N HIS A 201 -8.23 19.23 -20.06
CA HIS A 201 -7.17 18.36 -20.55
C HIS A 201 -7.49 17.81 -21.94
N THR A 202 -6.54 17.86 -22.88
CA THR A 202 -6.70 17.38 -24.26
C THR A 202 -7.08 15.90 -24.34
N PHE A 203 -6.40 15.04 -23.58
CA PHE A 203 -6.71 13.60 -23.48
C PHE A 203 -7.97 13.25 -22.65
N PHE A 204 -8.84 14.21 -22.33
CA PHE A 204 -10.06 13.92 -21.55
C PHE A 204 -10.93 12.81 -22.17
N TYR A 205 -11.15 12.86 -23.48
CA TYR A 205 -12.00 11.89 -24.19
C TYR A 205 -11.41 10.47 -24.29
N THR A 206 -10.17 10.26 -23.85
CA THR A 206 -9.59 8.92 -23.71
C THR A 206 -10.08 8.19 -22.44
N GLY A 207 -10.73 8.92 -21.51
CA GLY A 207 -11.19 8.42 -20.21
C GLY A 207 -10.10 8.30 -19.14
N ARG A 208 -8.82 8.31 -19.52
CA ARG A 208 -7.65 8.20 -18.62
C ARG A 208 -6.60 9.24 -18.97
N ALA A 209 -6.98 10.52 -18.78
CA ALA A 209 -6.18 11.66 -19.24
C ALA A 209 -4.75 11.64 -18.68
N ASN A 210 -4.60 11.41 -17.37
CA ASN A 210 -3.29 11.45 -16.71
C ASN A 210 -2.37 10.33 -17.21
N PHE A 211 -2.91 9.12 -17.35
CA PHE A 211 -2.16 7.99 -17.90
C PHE A 211 -1.64 8.27 -19.31
N TYR A 212 -2.52 8.66 -20.24
CA TYR A 212 -2.11 8.92 -21.62
C TYR A 212 -1.24 10.16 -21.77
N GLN A 213 -1.40 11.16 -20.89
CA GLN A 213 -0.46 12.28 -20.81
C GLN A 213 0.95 11.78 -20.49
N THR A 214 1.12 10.90 -19.49
CA THR A 214 2.44 10.36 -19.19
C THR A 214 3.02 9.49 -20.29
N CYS A 215 2.19 8.72 -21.01
CA CYS A 215 2.63 7.97 -22.19
C CYS A 215 3.15 8.90 -23.29
N HIS A 216 2.46 10.03 -23.51
CA HIS A 216 2.87 11.01 -24.51
C HIS A 216 4.15 11.75 -24.07
N GLU A 217 4.25 12.17 -22.81
CA GLU A 217 5.47 12.75 -22.26
C GLU A 217 6.66 11.80 -22.35
N LEU A 218 6.44 10.51 -22.04
CA LEU A 218 7.45 9.46 -22.17
C LEU A 218 7.95 9.33 -23.62
N GLU A 219 7.04 9.31 -24.59
CA GLU A 219 7.41 9.26 -26.01
C GLU A 219 8.22 10.48 -26.42
N ASN A 220 7.84 11.67 -25.96
CA ASN A 220 8.59 12.91 -26.19
C ASN A 220 10.00 12.83 -25.60
N GLN A 221 10.16 12.29 -24.39
CA GLN A 221 11.48 12.07 -23.78
C GLN A 221 12.33 11.09 -24.58
N ILE A 222 11.75 9.98 -25.06
CA ILE A 222 12.46 9.00 -25.89
C ILE A 222 12.91 9.63 -27.21
N ASN A 223 12.05 10.41 -27.87
CA ASN A 223 12.39 11.08 -29.12
C ASN A 223 13.47 12.15 -28.90
N HIS A 224 13.36 12.92 -27.81
CA HIS A 224 14.39 13.89 -27.43
C HIS A 224 15.76 13.24 -27.22
N LEU A 225 15.81 12.07 -26.56
CA LEU A 225 17.06 11.34 -26.37
C LEU A 225 17.62 10.79 -27.68
N LYS A 226 16.77 10.31 -28.59
CA LYS A 226 17.19 9.84 -29.93
C LYS A 226 17.74 10.99 -30.78
N GLU A 227 17.09 12.15 -30.74
CA GLU A 227 17.59 13.36 -31.42
C GLU A 227 18.96 13.76 -30.86
N TYR A 228 19.12 13.73 -29.54
CA TYR A 228 20.40 14.01 -28.91
C TYR A 228 21.49 13.00 -29.30
N GLU A 229 21.17 11.70 -29.30
CA GLU A 229 22.07 10.66 -29.78
C GLU A 229 22.47 10.91 -31.23
N HIS A 230 21.51 11.22 -32.11
CA HIS A 230 21.78 11.54 -33.50
C HIS A 230 22.73 12.74 -33.64
N MET A 231 22.54 13.79 -32.83
CA MET A 231 23.45 14.94 -32.81
C MET A 231 24.86 14.57 -32.34
N GLN A 232 25.02 13.65 -31.39
CA GLN A 232 26.34 13.18 -30.95
C GLN A 232 27.03 12.33 -32.03
N GLN A 233 26.27 11.48 -32.72
CA GLN A 233 26.78 10.70 -33.85
C GLN A 233 27.26 11.58 -35.00
N GLN A 234 26.52 12.65 -35.34
CA GLN A 234 26.95 13.64 -36.32
C GLN A 234 28.27 14.34 -35.93
N ARG A 235 28.53 14.50 -34.64
CA ARG A 235 29.79 15.03 -34.10
C ARG A 235 30.93 13.99 -34.07
N GLY A 236 30.67 12.76 -34.50
CA GLY A 236 31.63 11.66 -34.53
C GLY A 236 31.74 10.86 -33.22
N ILE A 237 30.85 11.08 -32.25
CA ILE A 237 30.81 10.33 -31.00
C ILE A 237 29.79 9.21 -31.14
N PHE A 238 30.27 8.02 -31.51
CA PHE A 238 29.44 6.82 -31.64
C PHE A 238 29.29 6.07 -30.32
N ASP A 239 30.35 6.05 -29.51
CA ASP A 239 30.33 5.41 -28.20
C ASP A 239 29.97 6.43 -27.10
N PRO A 240 28.80 6.26 -26.45
CA PRO A 240 28.37 7.15 -25.39
C PRO A 240 29.28 7.00 -24.14
N PRO A 241 29.61 8.11 -23.45
CA PRO A 241 30.44 8.06 -22.26
C PRO A 241 29.71 7.30 -21.14
N LYS A 242 30.41 6.40 -20.43
CA LYS A 242 29.82 5.53 -19.37
C LYS A 242 28.98 6.26 -18.30
N ASN A 243 29.24 7.55 -18.08
CA ASN A 243 28.53 8.39 -17.11
C ASN A 243 27.19 8.97 -17.62
N SER A 244 26.80 8.73 -18.87
CA SER A 244 25.56 9.22 -19.48
C SER A 244 24.35 8.30 -19.27
N SER A 245 24.58 7.02 -18.95
CA SER A 245 23.51 6.08 -18.62
C SER A 245 23.17 6.15 -17.14
N LEU A 246 21.89 6.04 -16.82
CA LEU A 246 21.39 5.98 -15.46
C LEU A 246 21.48 4.54 -14.93
N TYR A 247 22.48 4.24 -14.11
CA TYR A 247 22.54 2.97 -13.37
C TYR A 247 21.54 2.99 -12.21
N GLY A 248 20.72 1.95 -12.13
CA GLY A 248 19.47 1.96 -11.36
C GLY A 248 19.39 0.94 -10.22
N ASP A 249 20.53 0.46 -9.71
CA ASP A 249 20.59 -0.73 -8.84
C ASP A 249 19.92 -0.53 -7.47
N ASP A 250 19.78 0.71 -7.00
CA ASP A 250 19.23 1.03 -5.67
C ASP A 250 17.75 1.43 -5.70
N THR A 251 17.11 1.32 -6.86
CA THR A 251 15.74 1.81 -7.08
C THR A 251 14.85 0.74 -7.70
N GLU A 252 13.61 0.63 -7.23
CA GLU A 252 12.58 -0.22 -7.80
C GLU A 252 11.51 0.62 -8.50
N TRP A 253 10.83 0.01 -9.47
CA TRP A 253 9.68 0.60 -10.15
C TRP A 253 8.46 0.64 -9.22
N LEU A 254 7.59 1.64 -9.43
CA LEU A 254 6.31 1.70 -8.71
C LEU A 254 5.42 0.51 -9.07
N SER A 255 4.72 0.00 -8.06
CA SER A 255 3.67 -1.02 -8.23
C SER A 255 2.41 -0.43 -8.89
N ILE A 256 1.55 -1.31 -9.43
CA ILE A 256 0.28 -0.90 -10.05
C ILE A 256 -0.61 -0.07 -9.12
N ASN A 257 -0.60 -0.39 -7.82
CA ASN A 257 -1.39 0.32 -6.81
C ASN A 257 -0.83 1.72 -6.53
N GLU A 258 0.49 1.85 -6.45
CA GLU A 258 1.16 3.14 -6.25
C GLU A 258 0.97 4.05 -7.47
N LEU A 259 1.08 3.48 -8.67
CA LEU A 259 0.85 4.21 -9.93
C LEU A 259 -0.62 4.65 -10.05
N GLY A 260 -1.56 3.79 -9.65
CA GLY A 260 -2.99 4.14 -9.60
C GLY A 260 -3.29 5.29 -8.64
N LYS A 261 -2.59 5.37 -7.51
CA LYS A 261 -2.67 6.51 -6.58
C LYS A 261 -2.08 7.77 -7.19
N LEU A 262 -0.92 7.69 -7.86
CA LEU A 262 -0.27 8.82 -8.50
C LEU A 262 -1.16 9.46 -9.58
N PHE A 263 -1.81 8.64 -10.42
CA PHE A 263 -2.70 9.14 -11.47
C PHE A 263 -4.12 9.44 -10.98
N VAL A 264 -4.51 8.97 -9.79
CA VAL A 264 -5.91 8.97 -9.32
C VAL A 264 -6.82 8.25 -10.33
N GLU A 265 -6.32 7.18 -10.93
CA GLU A 265 -6.95 6.45 -12.03
C GLU A 265 -6.83 4.94 -11.82
N LYS A 266 -7.85 4.20 -12.27
CA LYS A 266 -7.79 2.74 -12.32
C LYS A 266 -6.98 2.31 -13.53
N ILE A 267 -5.92 1.53 -13.32
CA ILE A 267 -5.02 1.03 -14.36
C ILE A 267 -5.27 -0.46 -14.55
N ASN A 268 -5.23 -0.91 -15.81
CA ASN A 268 -5.31 -2.33 -16.13
C ASN A 268 -3.90 -2.91 -16.14
N GLU A 269 -3.74 -4.18 -15.80
CA GLU A 269 -2.44 -4.86 -15.78
C GLU A 269 -1.71 -4.81 -17.12
N GLU A 270 -2.41 -5.08 -18.24
CA GLU A 270 -1.84 -4.98 -19.59
C GLU A 270 -1.27 -3.59 -19.91
N LYS A 271 -1.97 -2.52 -19.49
CA LYS A 271 -1.52 -1.14 -19.73
C LYS A 271 -0.34 -0.79 -18.83
N PHE A 272 -0.29 -1.36 -17.62
CA PHE A 272 0.82 -1.20 -16.70
C PHE A 272 2.08 -1.86 -17.25
N GLU A 273 1.99 -3.08 -17.77
CA GLU A 273 3.11 -3.78 -18.40
C GLU A 273 3.65 -3.02 -19.62
N ALA A 274 2.74 -2.52 -20.48
CA ALA A 274 3.13 -1.72 -21.64
C ALA A 274 3.87 -0.43 -21.25
N LEU A 275 3.39 0.27 -20.22
CA LEU A 275 4.04 1.47 -19.70
C LEU A 275 5.42 1.13 -19.10
N LEU A 276 5.51 0.04 -18.34
CA LEU A 276 6.76 -0.40 -17.72
C LEU A 276 7.81 -0.75 -18.79
N ALA A 277 7.42 -1.49 -19.84
CA ALA A 277 8.31 -1.79 -20.96
C ALA A 277 8.82 -0.52 -21.65
N ALA A 278 7.96 0.49 -21.80
CA ALA A 278 8.35 1.76 -22.39
C ALA A 278 9.26 2.60 -21.47
N LEU A 279 9.05 2.56 -20.15
CA LEU A 279 9.92 3.17 -19.15
C LEU A 279 11.28 2.49 -19.06
N GLN A 280 11.32 1.16 -19.15
CA GLN A 280 12.56 0.38 -19.24
C GLN A 280 13.34 0.77 -20.49
N ARG A 281 12.67 0.85 -21.64
CA ARG A 281 13.29 1.33 -22.89
C ARG A 281 13.90 2.74 -22.76
N LEU A 282 13.27 3.63 -21.99
CA LEU A 282 13.84 4.95 -21.70
C LEU A 282 15.07 4.86 -20.77
N ALA A 283 15.02 4.00 -19.75
CA ALA A 283 16.12 3.81 -18.81
C ALA A 283 17.36 3.16 -19.45
N ASP A 284 17.14 2.20 -20.35
CA ASP A 284 18.18 1.48 -21.10
C ASP A 284 18.85 2.35 -22.18
N HIS A 285 18.27 3.52 -22.48
CA HIS A 285 18.86 4.43 -23.45
C HIS A 285 20.25 4.91 -22.99
N PRO A 286 21.25 5.00 -23.89
CA PRO A 286 22.62 5.34 -23.49
C PRO A 286 22.78 6.71 -22.84
N TYR A 287 21.88 7.65 -23.15
CA TYR A 287 21.82 9.00 -22.60
C TYR A 287 20.70 9.21 -21.56
N SER A 288 20.21 8.14 -20.93
CA SER A 288 19.05 8.18 -20.02
C SER A 288 19.20 9.11 -18.80
N LYS A 289 20.42 9.53 -18.46
CA LYS A 289 20.67 10.49 -17.38
C LYS A 289 20.05 11.86 -17.63
N LEU A 290 19.89 12.28 -18.89
CA LEU A 290 19.22 13.55 -19.22
C LEU A 290 17.75 13.55 -18.78
N SER A 291 17.08 12.39 -18.88
CA SER A 291 15.70 12.18 -18.45
C SER A 291 15.59 11.62 -17.02
N LYS A 292 16.62 11.81 -16.18
CA LYS A 292 16.65 11.31 -14.79
C LYS A 292 15.44 11.77 -13.99
N ASP A 293 15.13 13.06 -14.04
CA ASP A 293 14.08 13.65 -13.22
C ASP A 293 12.69 13.09 -13.56
N PHE A 294 12.48 12.73 -14.83
CA PHE A 294 11.26 12.04 -15.27
C PHE A 294 11.22 10.60 -14.76
N LEU A 295 12.30 9.84 -14.91
CA LEU A 295 12.38 8.44 -14.45
C LEU A 295 12.22 8.31 -12.93
N MET A 296 12.80 9.24 -12.16
CA MET A 296 12.74 9.21 -10.69
C MET A 296 11.32 9.40 -10.14
N ARG A 297 10.39 10.01 -10.90
CA ARG A 297 8.97 10.10 -10.50
C ARG A 297 8.29 8.72 -10.42
N PHE A 298 8.78 7.76 -11.21
CA PHE A 298 8.23 6.40 -11.33
C PHE A 298 9.08 5.35 -10.59
N ARG A 299 10.07 5.79 -9.82
CA ARG A 299 10.98 4.92 -9.06
C ARG A 299 10.96 5.28 -7.59
N LYS A 300 11.16 4.27 -6.74
CA LYS A 300 11.33 4.42 -5.29
C LYS A 300 12.63 3.74 -4.85
N PRO A 301 13.32 4.27 -3.83
CA PRO A 301 14.53 3.64 -3.32
C PRO A 301 14.18 2.30 -2.67
N ILE A 302 14.98 1.27 -2.95
CA ILE A 302 14.86 -0.03 -2.29
C ILE A 302 15.48 0.12 -0.89
N PRO A 303 14.72 -0.09 0.20
CA PRO A 303 15.31 -0.13 1.53
C PRO A 303 16.19 -1.39 1.62
N LYS A 304 17.52 -1.22 1.53
CA LYS A 304 18.45 -2.31 1.80
C LYS A 304 18.37 -2.64 3.29
N ALA A 305 17.79 -3.80 3.62
CA ALA A 305 17.89 -4.34 4.96
C ALA A 305 19.36 -4.67 5.20
N ILE A 306 20.05 -3.79 5.92
CA ILE A 306 21.39 -4.08 6.40
C ILE A 306 21.21 -5.15 7.48
N GLU A 307 21.49 -6.40 7.16
CA GLU A 307 21.70 -7.47 8.14
C GLU A 307 23.00 -7.17 8.92
N SER A 308 22.98 -6.08 9.69
CA SER A 308 24.02 -5.85 10.68
C SER A 308 23.74 -6.82 11.82
N MET A 309 24.49 -7.91 11.84
CA MET A 309 24.62 -8.72 13.05
C MET A 309 25.17 -7.76 14.12
N GLN A 310 24.32 -7.32 15.04
CA GLN A 310 24.74 -6.50 16.17
C GLN A 310 25.66 -7.37 17.02
N ILE A 311 26.97 -7.24 16.83
CA ILE A 311 27.97 -7.91 17.66
C ILE A 311 27.84 -7.29 19.06
N PRO A 312 27.46 -8.06 20.09
CA PRO A 312 27.36 -7.54 21.44
C PRO A 312 28.71 -6.98 21.92
N SER A 313 28.67 -5.94 22.74
CA SER A 313 29.88 -5.31 23.27
C SER A 313 30.67 -6.27 24.17
N LEU A 314 32.00 -6.21 24.06
CA LEU A 314 32.92 -6.99 24.88
C LEU A 314 32.88 -6.47 26.32
N LYS A 315 32.65 -7.35 27.29
CA LYS A 315 32.70 -7.05 28.73
C LYS A 315 34.02 -7.56 29.32
N PHE A 316 34.44 -7.01 30.45
CA PHE A 316 35.63 -7.47 31.18
C PHE A 316 35.23 -7.97 32.56
N ASP A 317 35.78 -9.12 32.95
CA ASP A 317 35.59 -9.73 34.27
C ASP A 317 36.56 -9.13 35.31
N GLU A 318 36.43 -9.48 36.59
CA GLU A 318 37.30 -9.01 37.69
C GLU A 318 38.79 -9.31 37.49
N ASN A 319 39.11 -10.27 36.60
CA ASN A 319 40.47 -10.67 36.23
C ASN A 319 40.94 -10.08 34.89
N ASP A 320 40.34 -8.97 34.44
CA ASP A 320 40.58 -8.31 33.15
C ASP A 320 40.43 -9.23 31.92
N ARG A 321 39.65 -10.31 32.04
CA ARG A 321 39.41 -11.23 30.92
C ARG A 321 38.24 -10.73 30.08
N PRO A 322 38.42 -10.55 28.76
CA PRO A 322 37.34 -10.15 27.88
C PRO A 322 36.34 -11.30 27.74
N TYR A 323 35.05 -11.03 27.81
CA TYR A 323 34.00 -12.01 27.58
C TYR A 323 32.79 -11.40 26.86
N ILE A 324 32.06 -12.25 26.15
CA ILE A 324 30.86 -11.91 25.41
C ILE A 324 29.72 -12.77 25.90
N GLU A 325 28.55 -12.17 26.10
CA GLU A 325 27.32 -12.88 26.44
C GLU A 325 26.43 -12.94 25.21
N ALA A 326 25.98 -14.14 24.86
CA ALA A 326 25.05 -14.37 23.77
C ALA A 326 23.86 -15.21 24.25
N GLN A 327 22.69 -14.95 23.67
CA GLN A 327 21.48 -15.72 23.92
C GLN A 327 21.08 -16.50 22.67
N GLY A 328 20.79 -17.79 22.84
CA GLY A 328 20.29 -18.67 21.79
C GLY A 328 18.95 -19.26 22.17
N ARG A 329 18.02 -19.35 21.21
CA ARG A 329 16.74 -20.02 21.41
C ARG A 329 16.51 -21.08 20.35
N ARG A 330 16.24 -22.31 20.78
CA ARG A 330 15.81 -23.40 19.90
C ARG A 330 14.55 -24.04 20.46
N LYS A 331 13.44 -23.97 19.71
CA LYS A 331 12.12 -24.42 20.16
C LYS A 331 11.72 -23.75 21.50
N HIS A 332 11.58 -24.53 22.56
CA HIS A 332 11.27 -24.09 23.93
C HIS A 332 12.51 -23.91 24.80
N CYS A 333 13.70 -24.30 24.33
CA CYS A 333 14.95 -24.19 25.08
C CYS A 333 15.56 -22.81 24.85
N LEU A 334 15.91 -22.14 25.96
CA LEU A 334 16.66 -20.89 25.98
C LEU A 334 18.03 -21.18 26.59
N ALA A 335 19.09 -20.73 25.93
CA ALA A 335 20.46 -20.89 26.38
C ALA A 335 21.14 -19.52 26.49
N PHE A 336 21.79 -19.28 27.62
CA PHE A 336 22.66 -18.14 27.85
C PHE A 336 24.10 -18.66 27.82
N VAL A 337 24.91 -18.13 26.91
CA VAL A 337 26.29 -18.57 26.70
C VAL A 337 27.22 -17.40 26.95
N THR A 338 28.21 -17.61 27.81
CA THR A 338 29.28 -16.65 28.05
C THR A 338 30.57 -17.19 27.42
N VAL A 339 31.05 -16.53 26.38
CA VAL A 339 32.30 -16.87 25.71
C VAL A 339 33.39 -15.98 26.27
N ARG A 340 34.36 -16.58 26.96
CA ARG A 340 35.51 -15.87 27.53
C ARG A 340 36.70 -15.96 26.57
N GLY A 341 37.42 -14.87 26.38
CA GLY A 341 38.68 -14.82 25.64
C GLY A 341 39.81 -15.54 26.39
N ASN A 342 40.79 -16.02 25.64
CA ASN A 342 41.97 -16.74 26.16
C ASN A 342 41.63 -18.00 27.00
N GLY A 343 40.74 -18.86 26.49
CA GLY A 343 40.31 -20.10 27.14
C GLY A 343 41.10 -21.34 26.72
N THR A 344 41.07 -22.38 27.56
CA THR A 344 41.67 -23.71 27.31
C THR A 344 40.72 -24.68 26.57
N GLY A 345 39.59 -24.19 26.06
CA GLY A 345 38.55 -25.01 25.41
C GLY A 345 37.60 -25.73 26.37
N LEU A 346 37.59 -25.36 27.66
CA LEU A 346 36.67 -25.93 28.64
C LEU A 346 35.26 -25.36 28.45
N VAL A 347 34.27 -26.24 28.27
CA VAL A 347 32.86 -25.87 28.12
C VAL A 347 32.08 -26.44 29.30
N SER A 348 31.38 -25.56 30.03
CA SER A 348 30.52 -25.93 31.16
C SER A 348 29.07 -25.62 30.82
N ILE A 349 28.21 -26.63 30.87
CA ILE A 349 26.77 -26.55 30.62
C ILE A 349 26.07 -26.77 31.97
N ASN A 350 25.44 -25.72 32.52
CA ASN A 350 24.74 -25.77 33.81
C ASN A 350 25.58 -26.36 34.96
N GLY A 351 26.89 -26.08 34.97
CA GLY A 351 27.82 -26.61 35.98
C GLY A 351 28.29 -28.05 35.74
N LYS A 352 27.88 -28.67 34.64
CA LYS A 352 28.36 -29.98 34.19
C LYS A 352 29.23 -29.84 32.94
N ASP A 353 30.12 -30.80 32.71
CA ASP A 353 30.94 -30.86 31.51
C ASP A 353 30.07 -31.14 30.25
N ILE A 354 30.69 -31.14 29.06
CA ILE A 354 30.08 -31.44 27.75
C ILE A 354 29.27 -32.75 27.73
N ARG A 355 29.56 -33.66 28.68
CA ARG A 355 28.78 -34.88 28.96
C ARG A 355 27.33 -34.64 29.38
N TYR A 356 26.91 -33.39 29.58
CA TYR A 356 25.50 -33.05 29.75
C TYR A 356 24.64 -33.57 28.58
N PHE A 357 25.20 -33.60 27.37
CA PHE A 357 24.53 -34.17 26.21
C PHE A 357 24.93 -35.65 26.01
N ASP A 358 23.98 -36.55 26.27
CA ASP A 358 24.18 -38.00 26.10
C ASP A 358 24.45 -38.37 24.63
N PHE A 359 23.73 -37.74 23.70
CA PHE A 359 23.85 -38.02 22.28
C PHE A 359 25.10 -37.38 21.69
N ILE A 360 25.85 -38.16 20.91
CA ILE A 360 27.06 -37.69 20.21
C ILE A 360 26.74 -36.55 19.21
N LYS A 361 25.57 -36.60 18.58
CA LYS A 361 25.12 -35.59 17.61
C LYS A 361 25.00 -34.19 18.20
N ASP A 362 24.65 -34.08 19.48
CA ASP A 362 24.47 -32.80 20.16
C ASP A 362 25.80 -32.18 20.63
N ARG A 363 26.91 -32.94 20.51
CA ARG A 363 28.27 -32.49 20.86
C ARG A 363 29.10 -32.07 19.65
N LEU A 364 28.69 -32.43 18.43
CA LEU A 364 29.47 -32.30 17.20
C LEU A 364 28.96 -31.22 16.22
N ASN A 365 27.73 -30.73 16.42
CA ASN A 365 27.16 -29.61 15.68
C ASN A 365 27.19 -28.36 16.55
#